data_AF-A0A232LYU0-F1
#
_entry.id   AF-A0A232LYU0-F1
#
_cell.length_a   1.000
_cell.length_b   1.000
_cell.length_c   1.000
_cell.angle_alpha   90.00
_cell.angle_beta   90.00
_cell.angle_gamma   90.00
#
_symmetry.space_group_name_H-M   'P 1'
#
loop_
_entity.id
_entity.type
_entity.pdbx_description
1 polymer ?
#
loop_
_entity_poly.entity_id
_entity_poly.type
_entity_poly.pdbx_seq_one_letter_code
_entity_poly.pdbx_strand_id
1 'polypeptide(L)'
;ESLSLIYKLSDGVLSIKKLLHKVQSKFTTSSEFIRFLGDAERFALSSRLIIERAPLQTYGSALVFSPMRSEVRMQHWKERLSCIKNVVGIREGWDPCL
;
A
#
# COMPACT_ATOMS: atom_id res chain seq x y z
N GLU A 1 -1.19 7.56 6.77
CA GLU A 1 -0.64 8.63 7.64
C GLU A 1 -1.48 8.85 8.89
N SER A 2 -2.76 9.21 8.75
CA SER A 2 -3.66 9.53 9.88
C SER A 2 -3.75 8.43 10.94
N LEU A 3 -3.86 7.15 10.53
CA LEU A 3 -3.87 6.03 11.46
C LEU A 3 -2.58 5.89 12.27
N SER A 4 -1.44 6.27 11.70
CA SER A 4 -0.17 6.24 12.41
C SER A 4 -0.04 7.38 13.41
N LEU A 5 -0.58 8.57 13.08
CA LEU A 5 -0.65 9.69 14.02
C LEU A 5 -1.45 9.36 15.28
N ILE A 6 -2.46 8.48 15.17
CA ILE A 6 -3.28 8.03 16.30
C ILE A 6 -2.87 6.64 16.83
N TYR A 7 -1.69 6.12 16.43
CA TYR A 7 -1.17 4.81 16.84
C TYR A 7 -2.05 3.60 16.50
N LYS A 8 -2.90 3.71 15.47
CA LYS A 8 -3.82 2.67 14.98
C LYS A 8 -3.48 2.14 13.59
N LEU A 9 -2.22 2.24 13.17
CA LEU A 9 -1.80 1.70 11.87
C LEU A 9 -2.08 0.20 11.74
N SER A 10 -1.79 -0.56 12.81
CA SER A 10 -2.06 -2.01 12.87
C SER A 10 -3.54 -2.33 12.69
N ASP A 11 -4.44 -1.52 13.26
CA ASP A 11 -5.90 -1.68 13.10
C ASP A 11 -6.32 -1.47 11.64
N GLY A 12 -5.69 -0.51 10.95
CA GLY A 12 -5.89 -0.27 9.51
C GLY A 12 -5.49 -1.47 8.66
N VAL A 13 -4.28 -2.00 8.90
CA VAL A 13 -3.79 -3.21 8.21
C VAL A 13 -4.74 -4.38 8.44
N LEU A 14 -5.15 -4.60 9.70
CA LEU A 14 -6.09 -5.66 10.06
C LEU A 14 -7.45 -5.47 9.37
N SER A 15 -7.91 -4.24 9.22
CA SER A 15 -9.17 -3.92 8.54
C SER A 15 -9.11 -4.23 7.06
N ILE A 16 -7.99 -3.89 6.38
CA ILE A 16 -7.74 -4.26 4.97
C ILE A 16 -7.75 -5.78 4.81
N LYS A 17 -7.01 -6.50 5.67
CA LYS A 17 -6.95 -7.96 5.65
C LYS A 17 -8.32 -8.63 5.84
N LYS A 18 -9.11 -8.15 6.81
CA LYS A 18 -10.47 -8.64 7.06
C LYS A 18 -11.39 -8.38 5.87
N LEU A 19 -11.26 -7.22 5.23
CA LEU A 19 -12.04 -6.88 4.05
C LEU A 19 -11.67 -7.79 2.88
N LEU A 20 -10.38 -7.97 2.61
CA LEU A 20 -9.88 -8.87 1.56
C LEU A 20 -10.46 -10.29 1.70
N HIS A 21 -10.37 -10.88 2.90
CA HIS A 21 -10.90 -12.21 3.18
C HIS A 21 -12.41 -12.30 2.94
N LYS A 22 -13.19 -11.30 3.39
CA LYS A 22 -14.64 -11.25 3.15
C LYS A 22 -14.98 -11.12 1.67
N VAL A 23 -14.21 -10.34 0.93
CA VAL A 23 -14.44 -10.11 -0.50
C VAL A 23 -14.10 -11.35 -1.32
N GLN A 24 -12.99 -12.04 -0.99
CA GLN A 24 -12.61 -13.30 -1.62
C GLN A 24 -13.65 -14.41 -1.43
N SER A 25 -14.36 -14.42 -0.29
CA SER A 25 -15.45 -15.37 -0.06
C SER A 25 -16.73 -15.10 -0.87
N LYS A 26 -16.85 -13.95 -1.54
CA LYS A 26 -18.02 -13.57 -2.32
C LYS A 26 -17.74 -13.70 -3.81
N PHE A 27 -18.47 -14.59 -4.48
CA PHE A 27 -18.36 -14.87 -5.92
C PHE A 27 -18.67 -13.69 -6.86
N THR A 28 -19.25 -12.60 -6.35
CA THR A 28 -19.72 -11.47 -7.17
C THR A 28 -18.75 -10.29 -7.23
N THR A 29 -17.61 -10.35 -6.53
CA THR A 29 -16.73 -9.18 -6.46
C THR A 29 -15.74 -9.14 -7.63
N SER A 30 -15.47 -7.94 -8.14
CA SER A 30 -14.48 -7.72 -9.21
C SER A 30 -13.09 -8.23 -8.80
N SER A 31 -12.45 -8.96 -9.71
CA SER A 31 -11.06 -9.43 -9.59
C SER A 31 -10.09 -8.27 -9.36
N GLU A 32 -10.36 -7.10 -9.94
CA GLU A 32 -9.54 -5.90 -9.78
C GLU A 32 -9.57 -5.39 -8.34
N PHE A 33 -10.73 -5.39 -7.69
CA PHE A 33 -10.84 -4.94 -6.30
C PHE A 33 -10.13 -5.88 -5.33
N ILE A 34 -10.18 -7.18 -5.58
CA ILE A 34 -9.41 -8.17 -4.80
C ILE A 34 -7.91 -7.94 -4.97
N ARG A 35 -7.45 -7.71 -6.21
CA ARG A 35 -6.05 -7.44 -6.52
C ARG A 35 -5.57 -6.15 -5.85
N PHE A 36 -6.39 -5.10 -5.89
CA PHE A 36 -6.13 -3.83 -5.21
C PHE A 36 -5.98 -4.01 -3.70
N LEU A 37 -6.91 -4.72 -3.06
CA LEU A 37 -6.86 -4.96 -1.61
C LEU A 37 -5.65 -5.77 -1.20
N GLY A 38 -5.27 -6.79 -1.98
CA GLY A 38 -4.04 -7.56 -1.74
C GLY A 38 -2.77 -6.72 -1.90
N ASP A 39 -2.75 -5.83 -2.90
CA ASP A 39 -1.66 -4.88 -3.08
C ASP A 39 -1.58 -3.86 -1.94
N ALA A 40 -2.72 -3.35 -1.48
CA ALA A 40 -2.82 -2.42 -0.36
C ALA A 40 -2.37 -3.02 0.98
N GLU A 41 -2.68 -4.30 1.23
CA GLU A 41 -2.17 -5.02 2.39
C GLU A 41 -0.64 -5.07 2.38
N ARG A 42 -0.03 -5.49 1.26
CA ARG A 42 1.43 -5.56 1.08
C ARG A 42 2.09 -4.18 1.16
N PHE A 43 1.47 -3.16 0.58
CA PHE A 43 1.92 -1.78 0.65
C PHE A 43 1.98 -1.29 2.10
N ALA A 44 0.91 -1.52 2.87
CA ALA A 44 0.83 -1.09 4.26
C ALA A 44 1.82 -1.86 5.16
N LEU A 45 2.00 -3.16 4.93
CA LEU A 45 2.96 -3.99 5.68
C LEU A 45 4.41 -3.60 5.39
N SER A 46 4.78 -3.47 4.11
CA SER A 46 6.14 -3.10 3.70
C SER A 46 6.55 -1.69 4.13
N SER A 47 5.58 -0.78 4.22
CA SER A 47 5.81 0.61 4.61
C SER A 47 5.64 0.84 6.11
N ARG A 48 5.23 -0.18 6.88
CA ARG A 48 4.83 -0.06 8.28
C ARG A 48 5.87 0.66 9.15
N LEU A 49 7.12 0.19 9.12
CA LEU A 49 8.19 0.75 9.95
C LEU A 49 8.46 2.23 9.65
N ILE A 50 8.36 2.61 8.37
CA ILE A 50 8.61 3.99 7.94
C ILE A 50 7.42 4.87 8.37
N ILE A 51 6.19 4.38 8.18
CA ILE A 51 4.96 5.09 8.53
C ILE A 51 4.90 5.32 10.04
N GLU A 52 5.22 4.31 10.85
CA GLU A 52 5.25 4.42 12.33
C GLU A 52 6.27 5.45 12.80
N ARG A 53 7.42 5.55 12.13
CA ARG A 53 8.52 6.44 12.54
C ARG A 53 8.35 7.89 12.05
N ALA A 54 7.76 8.10 10.89
CA ALA A 54 7.65 9.42 10.25
C ALA A 54 6.31 9.61 9.50
N PRO A 55 5.16 9.59 10.19
CA PRO A 55 3.85 9.43 9.56
C PRO A 55 3.44 10.52 8.57
N LEU A 56 3.97 11.75 8.68
CA LEU A 56 3.60 12.92 7.87
C LEU A 56 4.39 13.07 6.56
N GLN A 57 5.48 12.32 6.39
CA GLN A 57 6.36 12.42 5.21
C GLN A 57 6.41 11.10 4.42
N THR A 58 5.76 10.05 4.92
CA THR A 58 6.02 8.70 4.45
C THR A 58 5.17 8.30 3.28
N TYR A 59 3.95 8.83 3.10
CA TYR A 59 3.07 8.32 2.04
C TYR A 59 3.65 8.55 0.63
N GLY A 60 4.18 9.75 0.37
CA GLY A 60 4.85 10.05 -0.90
C GLY A 60 6.07 9.17 -1.14
N SER A 61 6.86 8.87 -0.11
CA SER A 61 8.02 7.98 -0.21
C SER A 61 7.63 6.51 -0.38
N ALA A 62 6.63 6.04 0.36
CA ALA A 62 6.11 4.68 0.27
C ALA A 62 5.59 4.38 -1.15
N LEU A 63 4.90 5.33 -1.78
CA LEU A 63 4.50 5.24 -3.18
C LEU A 63 5.71 5.12 -4.12
N VAL A 64 6.75 5.93 -3.92
CA VAL A 64 7.96 5.91 -4.76
C VAL A 64 8.72 4.57 -4.65
N PHE A 65 8.81 4.00 -3.46
CA PHE A 65 9.55 2.76 -3.21
C PHE A 65 8.72 1.48 -3.40
N SER A 66 7.41 1.60 -3.59
CA SER A 66 6.57 0.46 -3.94
C SER A 66 6.88 -0.09 -5.35
N PRO A 67 6.72 -1.39 -5.60
CA PRO A 67 7.03 -2.01 -6.88
C PRO A 67 6.34 -1.33 -8.07
N MET A 68 6.94 -1.40 -9.27
CA MET A 68 6.42 -0.71 -10.45
C MET A 68 5.00 -1.14 -10.83
N ARG A 69 4.65 -2.41 -10.60
CA ARG A 69 3.32 -2.98 -10.88
C ARG A 69 2.37 -2.97 -9.68
N SER A 70 2.70 -2.27 -8.59
CA SER A 70 1.77 -2.09 -7.47
C SER A 70 0.55 -1.30 -7.93
N GLU A 71 -0.64 -1.81 -7.65
CA GLU A 71 -1.89 -1.11 -7.98
C GLU A 71 -2.04 0.19 -7.20
N VAL A 72 -1.69 0.19 -5.92
CA VAL A 72 -1.67 1.39 -5.08
C VAL A 72 -0.76 2.44 -5.73
N ARG A 73 0.43 2.05 -6.18
CA ARG A 73 1.35 2.95 -6.88
C ARG A 73 0.74 3.53 -8.14
N MET A 74 0.20 2.68 -9.01
CA MET A 74 -0.30 3.10 -10.32
C MET A 74 -1.50 4.05 -10.19
N GLN A 75 -2.41 3.78 -9.25
CA GLN A 75 -3.59 4.61 -9.02
C GLN A 75 -3.25 5.94 -8.34
N HIS A 76 -2.31 5.91 -7.39
CA HIS A 76 -1.99 7.06 -6.55
C HIS A 76 -0.66 7.74 -6.90
N TRP A 77 -0.05 7.46 -8.06
CA TRP A 77 1.26 8.01 -8.44
C TRP A 77 1.31 9.55 -8.37
N LYS A 78 0.18 10.22 -8.64
CA LYS A 78 0.07 11.68 -8.57
C LYS A 78 0.27 12.24 -7.15
N GLU A 79 0.11 11.43 -6.12
CA GLU A 79 0.23 11.81 -4.72
C GLU A 79 1.68 11.68 -4.19
N ARG A 80 2.61 11.21 -5.02
CA ARG A 80 4.04 11.29 -4.72
C ARG A 80 4.51 12.74 -4.58
N LEU A 81 5.66 12.95 -3.95
CA LEU A 81 6.29 14.27 -3.90
C LEU A 81 6.56 14.80 -5.32
N SER A 82 6.09 16.01 -5.61
CA SER A 82 6.15 16.62 -6.96
C SER A 82 7.56 16.77 -7.52
N CYS A 83 8.57 16.85 -6.65
CA CYS A 83 9.99 16.86 -7.04
C CYS A 83 10.48 15.53 -7.63
N ILE A 84 9.80 14.41 -7.34
CA ILE A 84 10.17 13.08 -7.82
C ILE A 84 9.41 12.79 -9.12
N LYS A 85 10.08 12.95 -10.26
CA LYS A 85 9.47 12.70 -11.57
C LYS A 85 9.48 11.22 -11.95
N ASN A 86 10.62 10.57 -11.79
CA ASN A 86 10.86 9.16 -12.07
C ASN A 86 11.80 8.58 -11.01
N VAL A 87 11.78 7.26 -10.87
CA VAL A 87 12.67 6.50 -9.98
C VAL A 87 13.17 5.27 -10.74
N VAL A 88 14.46 4.95 -10.58
CA VAL A 88 15.11 3.79 -11.21
C VAL A 88 15.50 2.78 -10.14
N GLY A 89 15.70 1.51 -10.52
CA GLY A 89 16.12 0.45 -9.61
C GLY A 89 15.03 -0.11 -8.68
N ILE A 90 13.76 0.25 -8.93
CA ILE A 90 12.62 -0.32 -8.19
C ILE A 90 12.23 -1.67 -8.78
N ARG A 91 11.91 -2.64 -7.92
CA ARG A 91 11.43 -3.96 -8.33
C ARG A 91 10.14 -3.87 -9.13
N GLU A 92 9.93 -4.82 -10.05
CA GLU A 92 8.67 -4.87 -10.82
C GLU A 92 7.47 -5.27 -9.95
N GLY A 93 7.63 -6.25 -9.07
CA GLY A 93 6.59 -6.78 -8.18
C GLY A 93 7.02 -6.86 -6.72
N TRP A 94 6.06 -7.19 -5.86
CA TRP A 94 6.32 -7.49 -4.45
C TRP A 94 7.16 -8.75 -4.29
N ASP A 95 7.92 -8.80 -3.20
CA ASP A 95 8.62 -10.03 -2.79
C ASP A 95 7.58 -11.12 -2.46
N PRO A 96 7.72 -12.36 -2.96
CA PRO A 96 6.83 -13.46 -2.59
C PRO A 96 6.75 -13.75 -1.09
N CYS A 97 7.75 -13.33 -0.30
CA CYS A 97 7.81 -13.53 1.15
C CYS A 97 7.07 -12.44 1.96
N LEU A 98 6.45 -11.45 1.31
CA LEU A 98 5.61 -10.41 1.94
C LEU A 98 4.14 -10.81 2.07
#